data_AF-A0A0J9D2K6-F1
#
_entry.id   AF-A0A0J9D2K6-F1
#
_cell.length_a   1.000
_cell.length_b   1.000
_cell.length_c   1.000
_cell.angle_alpha   90.00
_cell.angle_beta   90.00
_cell.angle_gamma   90.00
#
_symmetry.space_group_name_H-M   'P 1'
#
loop_
_entity.id
_entity.type
_entity.pdbx_description
1 polymer ?
#
loop_
_entity_poly.entity_id
_entity_poly.type
_entity_poly.pdbx_seq_one_letter_code
_entity_poly.pdbx_strand_id
1 'polypeptide(L)'
;MGRLLAGGMGALLLVAAGLFWWQGRATNEPPPKALLAPPPPPANEALPEGDPDAVGEPPPMPGEASPQSREEKRFARYDRNRDGIISRIEMLGSRTAAFKQLDTNKDNLLSFEEWAVATADRFAGADADKNGKLTPAEFATTAPKRAAKPRCKC
;
A
#
# COMPACT_ATOMS: atom_id res chain seq x y z
N MET A 1 -51.48 30.52 -11.50
CA MET A 1 -50.22 29.77 -11.68
C MET A 1 -48.97 30.63 -11.87
N GLY A 2 -49.00 31.78 -12.57
CA GLY A 2 -47.77 32.51 -12.95
C GLY A 2 -46.89 33.03 -11.79
N ARG A 3 -47.49 33.41 -10.64
CA ARG A 3 -46.73 33.95 -9.49
C ARG A 3 -45.92 32.88 -8.74
N LEU A 4 -46.40 31.64 -8.72
CA LEU A 4 -45.68 30.50 -8.14
C LEU A 4 -44.52 30.06 -9.05
N LEU A 5 -44.73 30.10 -10.37
CA LEU A 5 -43.67 29.85 -11.36
C LEU A 5 -42.57 30.92 -11.29
N ALA A 6 -42.95 32.19 -11.18
CA ALA A 6 -42.00 33.29 -11.02
C ALA A 6 -41.20 33.18 -9.70
N GLY A 7 -41.85 32.79 -8.61
CA GLY A 7 -41.19 32.55 -7.32
C GLY A 7 -40.20 31.37 -7.38
N GLY A 8 -40.59 30.25 -7.99
CA GLY A 8 -39.72 29.08 -8.17
C GLY A 8 -38.49 29.39 -9.02
N MET A 9 -38.67 30.18 -10.09
CA MET A 9 -37.56 30.58 -10.96
C MET A 9 -36.61 31.56 -10.27
N GLY A 10 -37.14 32.48 -9.44
CA GLY A 10 -36.33 33.37 -8.60
C GLY A 10 -35.49 32.61 -7.57
N ALA A 11 -36.06 31.59 -6.92
CA ALA A 11 -35.33 30.75 -5.97
C ALA A 11 -34.19 29.97 -6.65
N LEU A 12 -34.43 29.41 -7.83
CA LEU A 12 -33.40 28.72 -8.61
C LEU A 12 -32.25 29.65 -9.02
N LEU A 13 -32.55 30.89 -9.39
CA LEU A 13 -31.52 31.89 -9.74
C LEU A 13 -30.65 32.26 -8.53
N LEU A 14 -31.24 32.39 -7.33
CA LEU A 14 -30.48 32.66 -6.11
C LEU A 14 -29.58 31.49 -5.71
N VAL A 15 -30.06 30.25 -5.84
CA VAL A 15 -29.23 29.04 -5.62
C VAL A 15 -28.09 28.97 -6.62
N ALA A 16 -28.37 29.22 -7.91
CA ALA A 16 -27.34 29.25 -8.95
C ALA A 16 -26.29 30.34 -8.70
N ALA A 17 -26.70 31.53 -8.29
CA ALA A 17 -25.79 32.62 -7.94
C ALA A 17 -24.94 32.29 -6.71
N GLY A 18 -25.52 31.64 -5.70
CA GLY A 18 -24.79 31.16 -4.52
C GLY A 18 -23.75 30.09 -4.87
N LEU A 19 -24.11 29.12 -5.72
CA LEU A 19 -23.20 28.09 -6.21
C LEU A 19 -22.09 28.69 -7.08
N PHE A 20 -22.40 29.66 -7.94
CA PHE A 20 -21.42 30.37 -8.74
C PHE A 20 -20.43 31.17 -7.88
N TRP A 21 -20.91 31.87 -6.85
CA TRP A 21 -20.05 32.57 -5.89
C TRP A 21 -19.15 31.58 -5.14
N TRP A 22 -19.71 30.44 -4.71
CA TRP A 22 -18.96 29.42 -3.97
C TRP A 22 -17.89 28.77 -4.85
N GLN A 23 -18.21 28.38 -6.08
CA GLN A 23 -17.24 27.81 -7.03
C GLN A 23 -16.21 28.83 -7.52
N GLY A 24 -16.60 30.10 -7.70
CA GLY A 24 -15.71 31.15 -8.18
C GLY A 24 -14.58 31.52 -7.21
N ARG A 25 -14.76 31.27 -5.89
CA ARG A 25 -13.68 31.45 -4.90
C ARG A 25 -12.62 30.35 -4.93
N ALA A 26 -12.87 29.21 -5.58
CA ALA A 26 -11.91 28.10 -5.61
C ALA A 26 -10.77 28.28 -6.63
N THR A 27 -10.85 29.27 -7.53
CA THR A 27 -9.94 29.42 -8.67
C THR A 27 -8.91 30.56 -8.58
N ASN A 28 -8.82 31.24 -7.44
CA ASN A 28 -7.81 32.31 -7.25
C ASN A 28 -6.49 31.80 -6.65
N GLU A 29 -6.34 30.49 -6.45
CA GLU A 29 -4.99 29.95 -6.31
C GLU A 29 -4.34 30.05 -7.69
N PRO A 30 -3.17 30.72 -7.83
CA PRO A 30 -2.40 30.60 -9.04
C PRO A 30 -2.28 29.10 -9.33
N PRO A 31 -2.51 28.65 -10.59
CA PRO A 31 -2.32 27.24 -10.91
C PRO A 31 -0.98 26.85 -10.31
N PRO A 32 -0.90 25.77 -9.51
CA PRO A 32 0.36 25.38 -8.91
C PRO A 32 1.33 25.40 -10.07
N LYS A 33 2.29 26.34 -10.04
CA LYS A 33 3.32 26.46 -11.08
C LYS A 33 3.70 25.03 -11.27
N ALA A 34 3.39 24.48 -12.45
CA ALA A 34 3.74 23.11 -12.70
C ALA A 34 5.19 23.07 -12.24
N LEU A 35 5.47 22.20 -11.28
CA LEU A 35 6.84 21.82 -11.03
C LEU A 35 7.21 21.02 -12.29
N LEU A 36 7.18 21.65 -13.48
CA LEU A 36 8.31 21.74 -14.36
C LEU A 36 9.46 21.88 -13.40
N ALA A 37 9.95 20.71 -12.99
CA ALA A 37 11.31 20.58 -12.54
C ALA A 37 12.10 21.49 -13.49
N PRO A 38 13.01 22.34 -12.98
CA PRO A 38 13.96 22.97 -13.88
C PRO A 38 14.38 21.89 -14.88
N PRO A 39 14.40 22.21 -16.20
CA PRO A 39 14.74 21.21 -17.21
C PRO A 39 15.92 20.44 -16.64
N PRO A 40 15.84 19.09 -16.57
CA PRO A 40 16.84 18.30 -15.85
C PRO A 40 18.17 18.91 -16.24
N PRO A 41 19.00 19.33 -15.25
CA PRO A 41 20.29 19.95 -15.57
C PRO A 41 20.87 19.09 -16.68
N PRO A 42 21.32 19.71 -17.80
CA PRO A 42 21.74 18.95 -18.97
C PRO A 42 22.53 17.81 -18.42
N ALA A 43 22.09 16.57 -18.71
CA ALA A 43 22.71 15.41 -18.10
C ALA A 43 24.19 15.69 -18.20
N ASN A 44 24.89 15.80 -17.07
CA ASN A 44 26.33 15.84 -17.14
C ASN A 44 26.63 14.45 -17.69
N GLU A 45 26.67 14.36 -19.02
CA GLU A 45 26.84 13.13 -19.80
C GLU A 45 28.21 12.56 -19.52
N ALA A 46 29.11 13.38 -18.97
CA ALA A 46 30.17 12.93 -18.12
C ALA A 46 29.73 13.01 -16.64
N LEU A 47 29.09 11.96 -16.13
CA LEU A 47 29.55 11.51 -14.80
C LEU A 47 31.07 11.40 -14.96
N PRO A 48 31.90 12.00 -14.09
CA PRO A 48 33.34 11.85 -14.23
C PRO A 48 33.63 10.36 -14.22
N GLU A 49 33.93 9.84 -15.41
CA GLU A 49 34.30 8.45 -15.59
C GLU A 49 35.63 8.35 -14.87
N GLY A 50 35.65 7.55 -13.80
CA GLY A 50 36.85 7.41 -12.98
C GLY A 50 38.00 7.06 -13.92
N ASP A 51 39.03 7.90 -13.92
CA ASP A 51 40.23 7.64 -14.71
C ASP A 51 40.75 6.24 -14.30
N PRO A 52 40.84 5.29 -15.24
CA PRO A 52 41.32 3.94 -14.93
C PRO A 52 42.76 3.95 -14.39
N ASP A 53 43.49 5.05 -14.60
CA ASP A 53 44.84 5.31 -14.09
C ASP A 53 44.85 6.28 -12.89
N ALA A 54 43.70 6.59 -12.29
CA ALA A 54 43.61 7.43 -11.10
C ALA A 54 44.33 6.80 -9.90
N VAL A 55 45.55 7.26 -9.63
CA VAL A 55 46.30 6.96 -8.40
C VAL A 55 45.95 8.01 -7.34
N GLY A 56 44.97 7.69 -6.50
CA GLY A 56 44.56 8.48 -5.35
C GLY A 56 44.16 7.59 -4.18
N GLU A 57 44.19 8.14 -2.97
CA GLU A 57 43.73 7.42 -1.79
C GLU A 57 42.26 7.03 -2.01
N PRO A 58 41.90 5.74 -1.83
CA PRO A 58 40.57 5.27 -2.15
C PRO A 58 39.55 6.13 -1.38
N PRO A 59 38.42 6.52 -2.01
CA PRO A 59 37.37 7.24 -1.30
C PRO A 59 36.99 6.43 -0.06
N PRO A 60 36.76 7.09 1.10
CA PRO A 60 36.38 6.37 2.30
C PRO A 60 35.17 5.50 1.95
N MET A 61 35.34 4.18 2.11
CA MET A 61 34.29 3.21 1.87
C MET A 61 32.99 3.72 2.51
N PRO A 62 31.84 3.62 1.84
CA PRO A 62 30.56 3.94 2.47
C PRO A 62 30.53 3.22 3.81
N GLY A 63 30.33 3.97 4.91
CA GLY A 63 30.39 3.42 6.25
C GLY A 63 29.54 2.16 6.32
N GLU A 64 30.14 1.04 6.72
CA GLU A 64 29.45 -0.23 6.83
C GLU A 64 28.20 -0.03 7.70
N ALA A 65 27.02 -0.29 7.12
CA ALA A 65 25.78 -0.25 7.88
C ALA A 65 25.94 -1.17 9.09
N SER A 66 25.71 -0.65 10.29
CA SER A 66 25.87 -1.44 11.51
C SER A 66 25.07 -2.74 11.39
N PRO A 67 25.62 -3.87 11.85
CA PRO A 67 24.95 -5.15 11.75
C PRO A 67 23.69 -5.14 12.63
N GLN A 68 22.56 -4.74 12.06
CA GLN A 68 21.28 -4.79 12.77
C GLN A 68 20.95 -6.24 13.12
N SER A 69 20.56 -6.47 14.37
CA SER A 69 20.07 -7.77 14.82
C SER A 69 18.84 -8.21 14.02
N ARG A 70 18.52 -9.52 14.03
CA ARG A 70 17.32 -10.01 13.33
C ARG A 70 16.04 -9.38 13.90
N GLU A 71 16.08 -9.11 15.20
CA GLU A 71 15.04 -8.51 16.02
C GLU A 71 14.87 -7.04 15.66
N GLU A 72 15.94 -6.27 15.54
CA GLU A 72 15.90 -4.88 15.04
C GLU A 72 15.35 -4.81 13.62
N LYS A 73 15.81 -5.68 12.72
CA LYS A 73 15.25 -5.76 11.36
C LYS A 73 13.77 -6.11 11.37
N ARG A 74 13.31 -6.92 12.32
CA ARG A 74 11.90 -7.25 12.48
C ARG A 74 11.11 -6.07 13.04
N PHE A 75 11.67 -5.38 14.03
CA PHE A 75 11.10 -4.19 14.62
C PHE A 75 10.90 -3.08 13.58
N ALA A 76 11.94 -2.77 12.82
CA ALA A 76 11.92 -1.76 11.75
C ALA A 76 10.95 -2.07 10.60
N ARG A 77 10.48 -3.31 10.45
CA ARG A 77 9.40 -3.65 9.50
C ARG A 77 8.01 -3.28 10.02
N TYR A 78 7.83 -3.22 11.33
CA TYR A 78 6.55 -2.89 11.96
C TYR A 78 6.44 -1.40 12.29
N ASP A 79 7.52 -0.81 12.82
CA ASP A 79 7.62 0.62 13.12
C ASP A 79 7.67 1.43 11.82
N ARG A 80 6.50 1.89 11.35
CA ARG A 80 6.35 2.57 10.06
C ARG A 80 6.65 4.06 10.19
N ASN A 81 6.32 4.65 11.34
CA ASN A 81 6.56 6.07 11.61
C ASN A 81 7.97 6.35 12.17
N ARG A 82 8.74 5.30 12.48
CA ARG A 82 10.11 5.35 13.01
C ARG A 82 10.20 6.11 14.32
N ASP A 83 9.21 5.93 15.19
CA ASP A 83 9.19 6.56 16.52
C ASP A 83 9.84 5.68 17.60
N GLY A 84 10.28 4.47 17.25
CA GLY A 84 10.90 3.54 18.20
C GLY A 84 9.90 2.77 19.05
N ILE A 85 8.60 2.83 18.73
CA ILE A 85 7.53 2.10 19.40
C ILE A 85 6.65 1.41 18.33
N ILE A 86 6.22 0.17 18.58
CA ILE A 86 5.21 -0.46 17.70
C ILE A 86 3.84 -0.24 18.30
N SER A 87 3.06 0.64 17.69
CA SER A 87 1.66 0.85 18.06
C SER A 87 0.79 -0.37 17.72
N ARG A 88 -0.40 -0.45 18.33
CA ARG A 88 -1.39 -1.50 18.02
C ARG A 88 -1.75 -1.51 16.53
N ILE A 89 -1.90 -0.33 15.93
CA ILE A 89 -2.28 -0.17 14.53
C ILE A 89 -1.16 -0.71 13.63
N GLU A 90 0.10 -0.41 13.94
CA GLU A 90 1.24 -0.90 13.18
C GLU A 90 1.40 -2.41 13.25
N MET A 91 1.21 -2.98 14.45
CA MET A 91 1.19 -4.42 14.66
C MET A 91 0.10 -5.11 13.81
N LEU A 92 -1.09 -4.49 13.73
CA LEU A 92 -2.22 -5.00 12.97
C LEU A 92 -2.03 -4.87 11.45
N GLY A 93 -1.17 -3.97 10.96
CA GLY A 93 -0.95 -3.78 9.52
C GLY A 93 -0.49 -5.05 8.78
N SER A 94 0.11 -6.02 9.48
CA SER A 94 0.45 -7.34 8.92
C SER A 94 -0.78 -8.20 8.56
N ARG A 95 -1.91 -7.97 9.23
CA ARG A 95 -3.16 -8.74 9.06
C ARG A 95 -4.09 -8.15 8.02
N THR A 96 -3.92 -6.87 7.70
CA THR A 96 -4.77 -6.15 6.74
C THR A 96 -4.79 -6.81 5.36
N ALA A 97 -3.66 -7.36 4.89
CA ALA A 97 -3.61 -8.05 3.61
C ALA A 97 -4.49 -9.31 3.58
N ALA A 98 -4.42 -10.13 4.63
CA ALA A 98 -5.25 -11.34 4.74
C ALA A 98 -6.73 -10.99 4.92
N PHE A 99 -7.04 -9.94 5.69
CA PHE A 99 -8.41 -9.45 5.83
C PHE A 99 -9.01 -9.06 4.47
N LYS A 100 -8.29 -8.26 3.68
CA LYS A 100 -8.70 -7.84 2.33
C LYS A 100 -8.83 -8.98 1.32
N GLN A 101 -8.22 -10.14 1.59
CA GLN A 101 -8.38 -11.32 0.75
C GLN A 101 -9.67 -12.08 1.07
N LEU A 102 -10.16 -11.98 2.31
CA LEU A 102 -11.38 -12.64 2.76
C LEU A 102 -12.61 -11.78 2.47
N ASP A 103 -12.51 -10.47 2.74
CA ASP A 103 -13.54 -9.47 2.46
C ASP A 103 -13.65 -9.27 0.93
N THR A 104 -14.60 -9.99 0.32
CA THR A 104 -14.79 -10.00 -1.14
C THR A 104 -15.68 -8.84 -1.55
N ASN A 105 -16.64 -8.46 -0.70
CA ASN A 105 -17.59 -7.39 -0.96
C ASN A 105 -17.00 -5.98 -0.67
N LYS A 106 -15.85 -5.90 0.00
CA LYS A 106 -15.10 -4.69 0.37
C LYS A 106 -15.86 -3.76 1.32
N ASP A 107 -16.70 -4.30 2.18
CA ASP A 107 -17.45 -3.53 3.18
C ASP A 107 -16.66 -3.30 4.49
N ASN A 108 -15.43 -3.82 4.58
CA ASN A 108 -14.56 -3.80 5.76
C ASN A 108 -15.13 -4.57 6.96
N LEU A 109 -16.11 -5.43 6.74
CA LEU A 109 -16.58 -6.44 7.68
C LEU A 109 -16.23 -7.82 7.09
N LEU A 110 -16.27 -8.84 7.94
CA LEU A 110 -16.15 -10.21 7.47
C LEU A 110 -17.41 -10.94 7.88
N SER A 111 -18.24 -11.25 6.88
CA SER A 111 -19.42 -12.09 7.09
C SER A 111 -19.02 -13.53 7.40
N PHE A 112 -19.94 -14.29 8.00
CA PHE A 112 -19.71 -15.71 8.26
C PHE A 112 -19.48 -16.46 6.95
N GLU A 113 -20.22 -16.11 5.91
CA GLU A 113 -20.16 -16.69 4.58
C GLU A 113 -18.77 -16.48 3.97
N GLU A 114 -18.24 -15.26 3.98
CA GLU A 114 -16.89 -14.96 3.46
C GLU A 114 -15.79 -15.69 4.24
N TRP A 115 -15.93 -15.77 5.56
CA TRP A 115 -14.99 -16.53 6.39
C TRP A 115 -15.08 -18.05 6.14
N ALA A 116 -16.30 -18.57 5.98
CA ALA A 116 -16.56 -19.98 5.76
C ALA A 116 -16.07 -20.45 4.39
N VAL A 117 -16.20 -19.61 3.34
CA VAL A 117 -15.70 -19.91 1.99
C VAL A 117 -14.20 -20.20 2.03
N ALA A 118 -13.40 -19.40 2.72
CA ALA A 118 -11.96 -19.65 2.82
C ALA A 118 -11.63 -20.98 3.51
N THR A 119 -12.43 -21.37 4.51
CA THR A 119 -12.30 -22.68 5.17
C THR A 119 -12.72 -23.81 4.23
N ALA A 120 -13.81 -23.63 3.50
CA ALA A 120 -14.34 -24.59 2.56
C ALA A 120 -13.38 -24.82 1.37
N ASP A 121 -12.79 -23.76 0.83
CA ASP A 121 -11.79 -23.85 -0.25
C ASP A 121 -10.54 -24.60 0.21
N ARG A 122 -10.09 -24.34 1.44
CA ARG A 122 -8.96 -25.06 2.03
C ARG A 122 -9.27 -26.54 2.25
N PHE A 123 -10.50 -26.85 2.67
CA PHE A 123 -10.97 -28.21 2.82
C PHE A 123 -11.02 -28.91 1.46
N ALA A 124 -11.65 -28.30 0.46
CA ALA A 124 -11.76 -28.84 -0.89
C ALA A 124 -10.40 -29.04 -1.57
N GLY A 125 -9.41 -28.19 -1.26
CA GLY A 125 -8.04 -28.36 -1.72
C GLY A 125 -7.27 -29.50 -1.04
N ALA A 126 -7.71 -29.93 0.15
CA ALA A 126 -7.09 -31.01 0.91
C ALA A 126 -7.78 -32.37 0.71
N ASP A 127 -9.10 -32.37 0.47
CA ASP A 127 -9.92 -33.55 0.19
C ASP A 127 -9.67 -34.04 -1.24
N ALA A 128 -8.66 -34.89 -1.40
CA ALA A 128 -8.18 -35.32 -2.71
C ALA A 128 -9.15 -36.29 -3.38
N ASP A 129 -9.86 -37.11 -2.60
CA ASP A 129 -10.82 -38.09 -3.09
C ASP A 129 -12.26 -37.56 -3.13
N LYS A 130 -12.50 -36.34 -2.61
CA LYS A 130 -13.80 -35.63 -2.61
C LYS A 130 -14.88 -36.36 -1.82
N ASN A 131 -14.50 -37.08 -0.77
CA ASN A 131 -15.44 -37.85 0.05
C ASN A 131 -16.09 -37.01 1.18
N GLY A 132 -15.71 -35.74 1.33
CA GLY A 132 -16.21 -34.86 2.38
C GLY A 132 -15.61 -35.11 3.76
N LYS A 133 -14.46 -35.79 3.84
CA LYS A 133 -13.68 -36.05 5.07
C LYS A 133 -12.20 -35.87 4.77
N LEU A 134 -11.41 -35.51 5.78
CA LEU A 134 -9.95 -35.47 5.66
C LEU A 134 -9.34 -36.61 6.47
N THR A 135 -8.58 -37.46 5.81
CA THR A 135 -7.66 -38.38 6.47
C THR A 135 -6.48 -37.61 7.08
N PRO A 136 -5.70 -38.19 8.01
CA PRO A 136 -4.50 -37.55 8.55
C PRO A 136 -3.48 -37.16 7.47
N ALA A 137 -3.37 -37.97 6.41
CA ALA A 137 -2.49 -37.70 5.27
C ALA A 137 -2.96 -36.47 4.48
N GLU A 138 -4.26 -36.37 4.20
CA GLU A 138 -4.85 -35.22 3.51
C GLU A 138 -4.80 -33.95 4.36
N PHE A 139 -5.11 -34.05 5.67
CA PHE A 139 -5.04 -32.90 6.57
C PHE A 139 -3.61 -32.32 6.65
N ALA A 140 -2.58 -33.17 6.62
CA ALA A 140 -1.18 -32.72 6.62
C ALA A 140 -0.84 -31.80 5.43
N THR A 141 -1.55 -31.89 4.31
CA THR A 141 -1.36 -31.02 3.14
C THR A 141 -1.80 -29.57 3.39
N THR A 142 -2.68 -29.34 4.38
CA THR A 142 -3.13 -27.99 4.75
C THR A 142 -2.08 -27.18 5.50
N ALA A 143 -0.94 -27.77 5.88
CA ALA A 143 0.09 -27.10 6.67
C ALA A 143 0.64 -25.86 5.93
N PRO A 144 0.95 -24.76 6.64
CA PRO A 144 1.54 -23.58 6.02
C PRO A 144 2.88 -23.93 5.36
N LYS A 145 2.97 -23.71 4.04
CA LYS A 145 4.18 -23.99 3.27
C LYS A 145 5.33 -23.17 3.82
N ARG A 146 6.32 -23.85 4.41
CA ARG A 146 7.55 -23.22 4.85
C ARG A 146 8.31 -22.75 3.62
N ALA A 147 8.58 -21.45 3.52
CA ALA A 147 9.44 -20.92 2.48
C ALA A 147 10.82 -21.61 2.57
N ALA A 148 11.31 -22.12 1.44
CA ALA A 148 12.64 -22.71 1.37
C ALA A 148 13.69 -21.64 1.70
N LYS A 149 14.66 -21.96 2.55
CA LYS A 149 15.79 -21.05 2.79
C LYS A 149 16.50 -20.81 1.45
N PRO A 150 16.78 -19.55 1.07
CA PRO A 150 17.59 -19.29 -0.11
C PRO A 150 18.94 -19.99 0.07
N ARG A 151 19.38 -20.73 -0.96
CA ARG A 151 20.69 -21.36 -0.94
C ARG A 151 21.73 -20.24 -0.92
N CYS A 152 22.64 -20.26 0.05
CA CYS A 152 23.76 -19.33 0.05
C CYS A 152 24.50 -19.48 -1.28
N LYS A 153 24.60 -18.39 -2.05
CA LYS A 153 25.56 -18.32 -3.16
C LYS A 153 26.90 -18.02 -2.49
N CYS A 154 27.79 -19.01 -2.50
CA CYS A 154 29.20 -18.83 -2.19
C CYS A 154 29.89 -18.11 -3.34
#